data_AF-A0A1C3ESW7-F1
#
_entry.id   AF-A0A1C3ESW7-F1
#
_cell.length_a   1.000
_cell.length_b   1.000
_cell.length_c   1.000
_cell.angle_alpha   90.00
_cell.angle_beta   90.00
_cell.angle_gamma   90.00
#
_symmetry.space_group_name_H-M   'P 1'
#
loop_
_entity.id
_entity.type
_entity.pdbx_description
1 polymer ?
#
loop_
_entity_poly.entity_id
_entity_poly.type
_entity_poly.pdbx_seq_one_letter_code
_entity_poly.pdbx_strand_id
1 'polypeptide(L)'
;MSDFQGTNVSPQSLSSRDDAAKTNALIAYGLMAVGFFTGIFWVIGAIWAMAKQGDAQGTIFEDHYSNIIKTFWWGLVLTILGLFLAFIFVGYFILFAVWIWSIYKVIKGLANITSNKAYNS
;
A
#
# COMPACT_ATOMS: atom_id res chain seq x y z
N MET A 1 29.36 1.75 -45.20
CA MET A 1 28.63 0.82 -44.33
C MET A 1 28.27 1.63 -43.11
N SER A 2 27.04 2.16 -43.05
CA SER A 2 26.59 3.04 -41.97
C SER A 2 26.27 2.18 -40.75
N ASP A 3 27.08 2.32 -39.71
CA ASP A 3 26.89 1.64 -38.43
C ASP A 3 25.51 1.99 -37.88
N PHE A 4 24.60 1.01 -37.91
CA PHE A 4 23.36 1.06 -37.16
C PHE A 4 23.73 1.09 -35.68
N GLN A 5 23.82 2.30 -35.11
CA GLN A 5 23.75 2.49 -33.66
C GLN A 5 22.36 2.03 -33.22
N GLY A 6 22.28 0.74 -32.87
CA GLY A 6 21.16 0.22 -32.11
C GLY A 6 21.10 1.00 -30.80
N THR A 7 20.11 1.86 -30.67
CA THR A 7 19.72 2.44 -29.39
C THR A 7 19.43 1.26 -28.47
N ASN A 8 20.34 1.00 -27.53
CA ASN A 8 20.12 0.03 -26.47
C ASN A 8 18.94 0.52 -25.63
N VAL A 9 17.72 0.14 -26.00
CA VAL A 9 16.53 0.30 -25.17
C VAL A 9 16.69 -0.73 -24.05
N SER A 10 17.39 -0.35 -22.98
CA SER A 10 17.47 -1.16 -21.77
C SER A 10 16.03 -1.48 -21.35
N PRO A 11 15.67 -2.77 -21.15
CA PRO A 11 14.35 -3.11 -20.63
C PRO A 11 14.20 -2.39 -19.30
N GLN A 12 13.27 -1.45 -19.24
CA GLN A 12 13.03 -0.45 -18.20
C GLN A 12 13.54 -0.88 -16.81
N SER A 13 14.83 -0.67 -16.55
CA SER A 13 15.46 -1.05 -15.28
C SER A 13 15.07 0.01 -14.28
N LEU A 14 14.45 -0.39 -13.17
CA LEU A 14 14.07 0.50 -12.09
C LEU A 14 15.28 1.34 -11.64
N SER A 15 15.04 2.63 -11.39
CA SER A 15 16.08 3.47 -10.81
C SER A 15 16.31 3.09 -9.35
N SER A 16 17.46 3.46 -8.77
CA SER A 16 17.70 3.22 -7.34
C SER A 16 16.66 3.89 -6.44
N ARG A 17 16.04 5.00 -6.90
CA ARG A 17 14.92 5.65 -6.21
C ARG A 17 13.65 4.79 -6.26
N ASP A 18 13.36 4.17 -7.41
CA ASP A 18 12.22 3.27 -7.56
C ASP A 18 12.39 2.02 -6.68
N ASP A 19 13.60 1.44 -6.62
CA ASP A 19 13.90 0.28 -5.77
C ASP A 19 13.74 0.61 -4.28
N ALA A 20 14.19 1.78 -3.85
CA ALA A 20 14.01 2.26 -2.48
C ALA A 20 12.52 2.48 -2.17
N ALA A 21 11.77 3.12 -3.08
CA ALA A 21 10.33 3.34 -2.93
C ALA A 21 9.57 2.01 -2.87
N LYS A 22 9.92 1.05 -3.71
CA LYS A 22 9.37 -0.31 -3.72
C LYS A 22 9.59 -1.01 -2.38
N THR A 23 10.84 -1.02 -1.91
CA THR A 23 11.24 -1.70 -0.67
C THR A 23 10.51 -1.12 0.54
N ASN A 24 10.46 0.21 0.66
CA ASN A 24 9.77 0.87 1.76
C ASN A 24 8.26 0.64 1.74
N ALA A 25 7.62 0.59 0.57
CA ALA A 25 6.20 0.26 0.45
C ALA A 25 5.93 -1.23 0.78
N LEU A 26 6.83 -2.14 0.40
CA LEU A 26 6.75 -3.55 0.82
C LEU A 26 6.83 -3.70 2.34
N ILE A 27 7.74 -2.98 2.99
CA ILE A 27 7.85 -2.94 4.47
C ILE A 27 6.53 -2.45 5.07
N ALA A 28 5.96 -1.36 4.57
CA ALA A 28 4.69 -0.83 5.05
C ALA A 28 3.54 -1.85 4.89
N TYR A 29 3.39 -2.47 3.71
CA TYR A 29 2.37 -3.50 3.50
C TYR A 29 2.59 -4.72 4.40
N GLY A 30 3.83 -5.15 4.61
CA GLY A 30 4.17 -6.24 5.51
C GLY A 30 3.75 -5.94 6.95
N LEU A 31 4.07 -4.74 7.44
CA LEU A 31 3.65 -4.27 8.76
C LEU A 31 2.11 -4.22 8.88
N MET A 32 1.42 -3.70 7.86
CA MET A 32 -0.05 -3.70 7.85
C MET A 32 -0.63 -5.12 7.85
N ALA A 33 -0.03 -6.06 7.12
CA ALA A 33 -0.48 -7.45 7.07
C ALA A 33 -0.36 -8.13 8.44
N VAL A 34 0.76 -7.96 9.14
CA VAL A 34 0.93 -8.40 10.55
C VAL A 34 -0.04 -7.65 11.48
N GLY A 35 -0.32 -6.41 11.15
CA GLY A 35 -1.29 -5.54 11.81
C GLY A 35 -2.71 -6.08 11.88
N PHE A 36 -3.14 -6.91 10.92
CA PHE A 36 -4.50 -7.48 10.94
C PHE A 36 -4.79 -8.34 12.18
N PHE A 37 -3.75 -8.93 12.78
CA PHE A 37 -3.89 -9.81 13.94
C PHE A 37 -3.57 -9.12 15.27
N THR A 38 -2.86 -7.98 15.21
CA THR A 38 -2.27 -7.34 16.40
C THR A 38 -2.77 -5.92 16.63
N GLY A 39 -3.31 -5.25 15.60
CA GLY A 39 -3.70 -3.83 15.63
C GLY A 39 -2.51 -2.86 15.70
N ILE A 40 -1.52 -3.11 16.55
CA ILE A 40 -0.37 -2.20 16.73
C ILE A 40 0.48 -2.08 15.46
N PHE A 41 0.76 -3.20 14.79
CA PHE A 41 1.55 -3.20 13.56
C PHE A 41 0.80 -2.53 12.38
N TRP A 42 -0.53 -2.48 12.44
CA TRP A 42 -1.35 -1.75 11.45
C TRP A 42 -1.04 -0.26 11.50
N VAL A 43 -0.99 0.30 12.70
CA VAL A 43 -0.65 1.72 12.94
C VAL A 43 0.81 1.98 12.55
N ILE A 44 1.74 1.11 12.96
CA ILE A 44 3.17 1.25 12.62
C ILE A 44 3.37 1.26 11.09
N GLY A 45 2.73 0.34 10.36
CA GLY A 45 2.81 0.29 8.89
C GLY A 45 2.27 1.55 8.21
N ALA A 46 1.17 2.09 8.71
CA ALA A 46 0.62 3.35 8.20
C ALA A 46 1.54 4.55 8.47
N ILE A 47 2.09 4.66 9.69
CA ILE A 47 3.06 5.71 10.05
C ILE A 47 4.32 5.60 9.19
N TRP A 48 4.83 4.39 8.97
CA TRP A 48 5.96 4.16 8.09
C TRP A 48 5.69 4.69 6.68
N ALA A 49 4.52 4.38 6.12
CA ALA A 49 4.14 4.89 4.80
C ALA A 49 4.02 6.42 4.78
N MET A 50 3.41 7.05 5.79
CA MET A 50 3.33 8.52 5.87
C MET A 50 4.72 9.15 5.93
N ALA A 51 5.65 8.58 6.70
CA ALA A 51 7.01 9.08 6.83
C ALA A 51 7.84 8.92 5.53
N LYS A 52 7.56 7.89 4.73
CA LYS A 52 8.31 7.57 3.51
C LYS A 52 7.66 8.03 2.20
N GLN A 53 6.43 8.51 2.24
CA GLN A 53 5.72 8.96 1.04
C GLN A 53 6.45 10.07 0.28
N GLY A 54 7.09 11.01 0.98
CA GLY A 54 7.85 12.10 0.36
C GLY A 54 9.01 11.59 -0.50
N ASP A 55 9.72 10.55 -0.05
CA ASP A 55 10.85 9.96 -0.76
C ASP A 55 10.41 9.29 -2.08
N ALA A 56 9.17 8.81 -2.13
CA ALA A 56 8.59 8.10 -3.26
C ALA A 56 7.97 9.00 -4.34
N GLN A 57 7.97 10.33 -4.17
CA GLN A 57 7.37 11.25 -5.14
C GLN A 57 8.04 11.15 -6.51
N GLY A 58 7.21 11.03 -7.56
CA GLY A 58 7.64 10.87 -8.94
C GLY A 58 8.14 9.47 -9.29
N THR A 59 8.10 8.52 -8.36
CA THR A 59 8.36 7.09 -8.64
C THR A 59 7.09 6.40 -9.09
N ILE A 60 7.22 5.28 -9.80
CA ILE A 60 6.06 4.46 -10.18
C ILE A 60 5.32 3.86 -8.98
N PHE A 61 5.95 3.86 -7.80
CA PHE A 61 5.42 3.25 -6.58
C PHE A 61 4.74 4.25 -5.63
N GLU A 62 4.71 5.55 -5.97
CA GLU A 62 4.09 6.61 -5.16
C GLU A 62 2.65 6.26 -4.72
N ASP A 63 1.87 5.72 -5.66
CA ASP A 63 0.46 5.38 -5.42
C ASP A 63 0.25 4.26 -4.39
N HIS A 64 1.27 3.43 -4.12
CA HIS A 64 1.17 2.43 -3.05
C HIS A 64 1.11 3.08 -1.67
N TYR A 65 1.86 4.15 -1.45
CA TYR A 65 1.82 4.91 -0.20
C TYR A 65 0.45 5.55 -0.01
N SER A 66 -0.07 6.18 -1.07
CA SER A 66 -1.42 6.73 -1.08
C SER A 66 -2.47 5.66 -0.77
N ASN A 67 -2.35 4.44 -1.33
CA ASN A 67 -3.24 3.33 -1.01
C ASN A 67 -3.17 2.94 0.47
N ILE A 68 -1.97 2.78 1.03
CA ILE A 68 -1.76 2.41 2.42
C ILE A 68 -2.37 3.46 3.36
N ILE A 69 -2.06 4.74 3.14
CA ILE A 69 -2.50 5.85 3.98
C ILE A 69 -4.03 5.99 3.92
N LYS A 70 -4.63 5.92 2.72
CA LYS A 70 -6.09 5.95 2.56
C LYS A 70 -6.76 4.75 3.22
N THR A 71 -6.17 3.55 3.10
CA THR A 71 -6.70 2.33 3.72
C THR A 71 -6.67 2.43 5.24
N PHE A 72 -5.59 2.98 5.80
CA PHE A 72 -5.50 3.26 7.22
C PHE A 72 -6.58 4.22 7.71
N TRP A 73 -6.73 5.40 7.08
CA TRP A 73 -7.68 6.41 7.54
C TRP A 73 -9.14 5.99 7.40
N TRP A 74 -9.52 5.42 6.25
CA TRP A 74 -10.87 4.87 6.08
C TRP A 74 -11.11 3.68 7.01
N GLY A 75 -10.12 2.79 7.16
CA GLY A 75 -10.20 1.67 8.09
C GLY A 75 -10.40 2.15 9.53
N LEU A 76 -9.65 3.17 9.96
CA LEU A 76 -9.75 3.75 11.30
C LEU A 76 -11.11 4.38 11.55
N VAL A 77 -11.57 5.27 10.66
CA VAL A 77 -12.86 5.96 10.78
C VAL A 77 -14.02 4.96 10.79
N LEU A 78 -14.03 4.01 9.85
CA LEU A 78 -15.09 3.02 9.75
C LEU A 78 -15.05 2.00 10.90
N THR A 79 -13.87 1.69 11.44
CA THR A 79 -13.75 0.85 12.64
C THR A 79 -14.32 1.55 13.86
N ILE A 80 -13.97 2.82 14.08
CA ILE A 80 -14.53 3.62 15.18
C ILE A 80 -16.05 3.70 15.04
N LEU A 81 -16.57 4.00 13.84
CA LEU A 81 -18.01 4.01 13.57
C LEU A 81 -18.65 2.63 13.82
N GLY A 82 -18.02 1.55 13.35
CA GLY A 82 -18.48 0.18 13.55
C GLY A 82 -18.55 -0.22 15.02
N LEU A 83 -17.59 0.22 15.84
CA LEU A 83 -17.61 0.00 17.29
C LEU A 83 -18.79 0.72 17.95
N PHE A 84 -19.11 1.95 17.56
CA PHE A 84 -20.31 2.65 18.05
C PHE A 84 -21.61 1.98 17.58
N LEU A 85 -21.67 1.41 16.37
CA LEU A 85 -22.85 0.70 15.88
C LEU A 85 -22.94 -0.74 16.40
N ALA A 86 -21.88 -1.27 17.05
CA ALA A 86 -21.87 -2.65 17.54
C ALA A 86 -22.87 -2.87 18.67
N PHE A 87 -23.22 -1.83 19.43
CA PHE A 87 -24.25 -1.86 20.48
C PHE A 87 -25.63 -2.28 19.97
N ILE A 88 -25.90 -2.13 18.67
CA ILE A 88 -27.16 -2.52 18.02
C ILE A 88 -26.97 -3.65 16.99
N PHE A 89 -25.90 -4.45 17.12
CA PHE A 89 -25.47 -5.54 16.23
C PHE A 89 -25.05 -5.14 14.80
N VAL A 90 -25.57 -4.05 14.24
CA VAL A 90 -25.23 -3.57 12.88
C VAL A 90 -23.73 -3.31 12.72
N GLY A 91 -23.06 -2.85 13.78
CA GLY A 91 -21.63 -2.57 13.77
C GLY A 91 -20.75 -3.76 13.40
N TYR A 92 -21.13 -4.99 13.77
CA TYR A 92 -20.33 -6.18 13.43
C TYR A 92 -20.23 -6.40 11.91
N PHE A 93 -21.31 -6.12 11.15
CA PHE A 93 -21.28 -6.20 9.69
C PHE A 93 -20.37 -5.13 9.08
N ILE A 94 -20.39 -3.91 9.65
CA ILE A 94 -19.49 -2.83 9.22
C ILE A 94 -18.03 -3.21 9.50
N LEU A 95 -17.73 -3.67 10.70
CA LEU A 95 -16.37 -4.08 11.09
C LEU A 95 -15.86 -5.21 10.19
N PHE A 96 -16.70 -6.21 9.90
CA PHE A 96 -16.34 -7.31 9.01
C PHE A 96 -16.11 -6.85 7.57
N ALA A 97 -16.98 -5.97 7.05
CA ALA A 97 -16.82 -5.38 5.72
C ALA A 97 -15.52 -4.57 5.62
N VAL A 98 -15.21 -3.75 6.62
CA VAL A 98 -13.96 -2.98 6.71
C VAL A 98 -12.74 -3.90 6.74
N TRP A 99 -12.81 -5.00 7.49
CA TRP A 99 -11.73 -5.96 7.59
C TRP A 99 -11.44 -6.63 6.24
N ILE A 100 -12.47 -7.15 5.55
CA ILE A 100 -12.34 -7.73 4.20
C ILE A 100 -11.81 -6.70 3.20
N TRP A 101 -12.39 -5.50 3.19
CA TRP A 101 -11.99 -4.42 2.31
C TRP A 101 -10.51 -4.05 2.50
N SER A 102 -10.06 -3.96 3.76
CA SER A 102 -8.67 -3.65 4.10
C SER A 102 -7.72 -4.75 3.62
N ILE A 103 -8.07 -6.03 3.82
CA ILE A 103 -7.29 -7.17 3.31
C ILE A 103 -7.15 -7.10 1.81
N TYR A 104 -8.26 -6.90 1.08
CA TYR A 104 -8.24 -6.77 -0.37
C TYR A 104 -7.30 -5.65 -0.83
N LYS A 105 -7.35 -4.48 -0.19
CA LYS A 105 -6.51 -3.33 -0.55
C LYS A 105 -5.02 -3.58 -0.33
N VAL A 106 -4.66 -4.29 0.76
CA VAL A 106 -3.28 -4.70 1.05
C VAL A 106 -2.81 -5.76 0.06
N ILE A 107 -3.60 -6.82 -0.19
CA ILE A 107 -3.25 -7.89 -1.13
C ILE A 107 -3.11 -7.36 -2.56
N LYS A 108 -4.03 -6.52 -3.03
CA LYS A 108 -3.91 -5.86 -4.35
C LYS A 108 -2.61 -5.06 -4.44
N GLY A 109 -2.28 -4.30 -3.39
CA GLY A 109 -1.03 -3.54 -3.30
C GLY A 109 0.21 -4.43 -3.38
N LEU A 110 0.22 -5.53 -2.62
CA LEU A 110 1.30 -6.53 -2.61
C LEU A 110 1.46 -7.23 -3.98
N ALA A 111 0.36 -7.61 -4.62
CA ALA A 111 0.38 -8.24 -5.94
C ALA A 111 0.97 -7.31 -7.01
N ASN A 112 0.55 -6.03 -7.02
CA ASN A 112 1.06 -5.06 -7.98
C ASN A 112 2.53 -4.72 -7.74
N ILE A 113 2.93 -4.46 -6.48
CA ILE A 113 4.29 -4.02 -6.17
C ILE A 113 5.33 -5.12 -6.42
N THR A 114 4.99 -6.39 -6.14
CA THR A 114 5.87 -7.54 -6.43
C THR A 114 6.02 -7.77 -7.94
N SER A 115 5.03 -7.33 -8.73
CA SER A 115 5.05 -7.35 -10.20
C SER A 115 5.67 -6.10 -10.84
N ASN A 116 6.30 -5.20 -10.07
CA ASN A 116 6.83 -3.91 -10.54
C ASN A 116 5.79 -3.01 -11.24
N LYS A 117 4.54 -3.04 -10.76
CA LYS A 117 3.45 -2.21 -11.28
C LYS A 117 3.06 -1.14 -10.27
N ALA A 118 2.56 -0.01 -10.77
CA ALA A 118 1.90 0.99 -9.95
C ALA A 118 0.63 0.42 -9.32
N TYR A 119 0.13 1.08 -8.27
CA TYR A 119 -1.10 0.63 -7.62
C TYR A 119 -2.35 0.85 -8.49
N ASN A 120 -2.40 1.98 -9.21
CA ASN A 120 -3.51 2.38 -10.09
C ASN A 120 -3.24 2.10 -11.59
N SER A 121 -2.27 1.25 -11.90
CA SER A 121 -1.97 0.81 -13.27
C SER A 121 -3.14 0.12 -13.96
#